data_AF-A0A0P6WJ02-F1
#
_entry.id   AF-A0A0P6WJ02-F1
#
_cell.length_a   1.000
_cell.length_b   1.000
_cell.length_c   1.000
_cell.angle_alpha   90.00
_cell.angle_beta   90.00
_cell.angle_gamma   90.00
#
_symmetry.space_group_name_H-M   'P 1'
#
loop_
_entity.id
_entity.type
_entity.pdbx_description
1 polymer ?
#
loop_
_entity_poly.entity_id
_entity_poly.type
_entity_poly.pdbx_seq_one_letter_code
_entity_poly.pdbx_strand_id
1 'polypeptide(L)' 'MKSPASDPAAFDAAAHVAHMEKMLGLTIEEAWRPSVVANMAAIAKAAELALSVDIPEDSEPAPVFRP' A
#
# COMPACT_ATOMS: atom_id res chain seq x y z
N MET A 1 -16.06 8.89 -16.89
CA MET A 1 -15.16 7.88 -17.50
C MET A 1 -14.52 7.11 -16.36
N LYS A 2 -14.53 5.77 -16.37
CA LYS A 2 -13.85 4.96 -15.34
C LYS A 2 -12.37 5.37 -15.31
N SER A 3 -11.87 5.77 -14.16
CA SER A 3 -10.46 6.11 -13.97
C SER A 3 -9.59 4.89 -14.33
N PRO A 4 -8.49 5.05 -15.07
CA PRO A 4 -7.73 3.94 -15.68
C PRO A 4 -6.86 3.14 -14.69
N ALA A 5 -7.19 3.09 -13.40
CA ALA A 5 -6.37 2.41 -12.38
C ALA A 5 -7.01 1.11 -11.86
N SER A 6 -7.56 0.28 -12.73
CA SER A 6 -7.85 -1.11 -12.36
C SER A 6 -7.47 -2.05 -13.50
N ASP A 7 -6.20 -2.46 -13.39
CA ASP A 7 -5.60 -3.77 -13.70
C ASP A 7 -4.72 -3.89 -14.96
N PRO A 8 -3.43 -4.26 -14.77
CA PRO A 8 -2.99 -5.60 -15.22
C PRO A 8 -1.93 -6.34 -14.35
N ALA A 9 -1.79 -6.05 -13.06
CA ALA A 9 -0.97 -6.88 -12.17
C ALA A 9 -1.51 -6.79 -10.75
N ALA A 10 -2.04 -7.90 -10.23
CA ALA A 10 -2.25 -8.08 -8.79
C ALA A 10 -0.98 -7.60 -8.05
N PHE A 11 -1.14 -6.78 -7.02
CA PHE A 11 -0.02 -6.27 -6.24
C PHE A 11 0.87 -7.43 -5.76
N ASP A 12 2.11 -7.49 -6.25
CA ASP A 12 3.10 -8.47 -5.83
C ASP A 12 3.76 -8.02 -4.53
N ALA A 13 3.20 -8.50 -3.41
CA ALA A 13 3.69 -8.19 -2.08
C ALA A 13 5.16 -8.64 -1.87
N ALA A 14 5.59 -9.74 -2.48
CA ALA A 14 6.95 -10.25 -2.29
C ALA A 14 7.98 -9.38 -3.02
N ALA A 15 7.71 -9.04 -4.28
CA ALA A 15 8.56 -8.12 -5.04
C ALA A 15 8.59 -6.72 -4.40
N HIS A 16 7.43 -6.23 -3.93
CA HIS A 16 7.36 -4.95 -3.24
C HIS A 16 8.20 -4.94 -1.96
N VAL A 17 8.05 -5.94 -1.08
CA VAL A 17 8.84 -6.04 0.16
C VAL A 17 10.34 -6.09 -0.15
N ALA A 18 10.77 -6.90 -1.12
CA ALA A 18 12.18 -7.00 -1.49
C ALA A 18 12.76 -5.68 -2.06
N HIS A 19 11.94 -4.91 -2.79
CA HIS A 19 12.33 -3.60 -3.29
C HIS A 19 12.43 -2.57 -2.15
N MET A 20 11.40 -2.51 -1.30
CA MET A 20 11.31 -1.53 -0.21
C MET A 20 12.34 -1.77 0.88
N GLU A 21 12.69 -3.03 1.16
CA GLU A 21 13.79 -3.39 2.08
C GLU A 21 15.09 -2.66 1.70
N LYS A 22 15.45 -2.71 0.40
CA LYS A 22 16.65 -2.05 -0.13
C LYS A 22 16.51 -0.54 -0.16
N MET A 23 15.37 -0.04 -0.64
CA MET A 23 15.16 1.39 -0.81
C MET A 23 15.14 2.15 0.51
N LEU A 24 14.58 1.54 1.56
CA LEU A 24 14.51 2.11 2.91
C LEU A 24 15.73 1.79 3.78
N GLY A 25 16.65 0.94 3.30
CA GLY A 25 17.81 0.50 4.09
C GLY A 25 17.42 -0.29 5.34
N LEU A 26 16.30 -1.02 5.29
CA LEU A 26 15.81 -1.85 6.39
C LEU A 26 16.36 -3.27 6.24
N THR A 27 16.61 -3.95 7.36
CA THR A 27 16.94 -5.37 7.35
C THR A 27 15.70 -6.17 7.74
N ILE A 28 15.28 -7.11 6.88
CA ILE A 28 14.22 -8.07 7.21
C ILE A 28 14.88 -9.43 7.41
N GLU A 29 14.87 -9.94 8.64
CA GLU A 29 15.37 -11.27 8.90
C GLU A 29 14.56 -12.33 8.14
N GLU A 30 15.25 -13.36 7.63
CA GLU A 30 14.61 -14.39 6.80
C GLU A 30 13.48 -15.13 7.53
N ALA A 31 13.58 -15.27 8.86
CA ALA A 31 12.51 -15.84 9.68
C ALA A 31 11.23 -14.98 9.68
N TRP A 32 11.33 -13.67 9.43
CA TRP A 32 10.22 -12.72 9.43
C TRP A 32 9.69 -12.43 8.03
N ARG A 33 10.49 -12.68 6.98
CA ARG A 33 10.10 -12.39 5.59
C ARG A 33 8.73 -12.97 5.21
N PRO A 34 8.35 -14.22 5.54
CA PRO A 34 7.03 -14.75 5.20
C PRO A 34 5.87 -13.96 5.83
N SER A 35 6.01 -13.53 7.08
CA SER A 35 4.94 -12.78 7.78
C SER A 35 4.84 -11.34 7.28
N VAL A 36 5.97 -10.69 6.98
CA VAL A 36 5.98 -9.35 6.38
C VAL A 36 5.29 -9.33 5.03
N VAL A 37 5.59 -10.31 4.16
CA VAL A 37 4.93 -10.44 2.85
C VAL A 37 3.42 -10.68 3.02
N ALA A 38 3.02 -11.59 3.92
CA ALA A 38 1.61 -11.87 4.17
C ALA A 38 0.85 -10.63 4.69
N ASN A 39 1.45 -9.88 5.61
CA ASN A 39 0.86 -8.64 6.13
C ASN A 39 0.72 -7.58 5.05
N MET A 40 1.73 -7.44 4.17
CA MET A 40 1.67 -6.48 3.08
C MET A 40 0.58 -6.83 2.05
N ALA A 41 0.40 -8.12 1.75
CA ALA A 41 -0.72 -8.58 0.92
C ALA A 41 -2.09 -8.30 1.57
N ALA A 42 -2.21 -8.50 2.88
CA ALA A 42 -3.44 -8.18 3.62
C ALA A 42 -3.75 -6.67 3.63
N ILE A 43 -2.73 -5.82 3.79
CA ILE A 43 -2.86 -4.37 3.71
C ILE A 43 -3.28 -3.94 2.31
N ALA A 44 -2.68 -4.50 1.26
CA ALA A 44 -3.08 -4.19 -0.12
C ALA A 44 -4.56 -4.48 -0.36
N LYS A 45 -5.07 -5.62 0.12
CA LYS A 45 -6.49 -5.96 0.06
C LYS A 45 -7.38 -4.99 0.85
N ALA A 46 -6.94 -4.54 2.02
CA ALA A 46 -7.66 -3.53 2.80
C ALA A 46 -7.66 -2.16 2.09
N ALA A 47 -6.57 -1.81 1.42
CA ALA A 47 -6.43 -0.56 0.68
C ALA A 47 -7.38 -0.49 -0.53
N GLU A 48 -7.77 -1.61 -1.13
CA GLU A 48 -8.80 -1.64 -2.18
C GLU A 48 -10.12 -0.99 -1.71
N LEU A 49 -10.49 -1.18 -0.44
CA LEU A 49 -11.68 -0.53 0.13
C LEU A 49 -11.50 0.98 0.20
N ALA A 50 -10.33 1.46 0.66
CA ALA A 50 -10.05 2.88 0.75
C ALA A 50 -10.00 3.55 -0.65
N LEU A 51 -9.38 2.90 -1.63
CA LEU A 51 -9.26 3.39 -3.01
C LEU A 51 -10.59 3.37 -3.78
N SER A 52 -11.58 2.60 -3.31
CA SER A 52 -12.92 2.57 -3.91
C SER A 52 -13.79 3.79 -3.53
N VAL A 53 -13.35 4.59 -2.57
CA VAL A 53 -14.03 5.84 -2.19
C VAL A 53 -13.75 6.89 -3.27
N ASP A 54 -14.81 7.49 -3.80
CA ASP A 54 -14.68 8.65 -4.70
C ASP A 54 -14.34 9.88 -3.86
N ILE A 55 -13.15 10.43 -4.07
CA ILE A 55 -12.63 11.59 -3.32
C ILE A 55 -12.64 12.79 -4.27
N PRO A 56 -13.49 13.81 -4.01
CA PRO A 56 -13.46 15.08 -4.75
C PRO A 56 -12.07 15.72 -4.73
N GLU A 57 -11.67 16.38 -5.83
CA GLU A 57 -10.35 17.02 -5.92
C GLU A 57 -10.13 18.14 -4.89
N ASP A 58 -11.21 18.78 -4.44
CA ASP A 58 -11.20 19.80 -3.39
C ASP A 58 -11.31 19.22 -1.97
N SER A 59 -11.24 17.89 -1.82
CA SER A 59 -11.18 17.25 -0.52
C SER A 59 -9.85 17.53 0.16
N GLU A 60 -9.91 18.21 1.29
CA GLU A 60 -8.74 18.39 2.14
C GLU A 60 -8.48 17.13 2.98
N PRO A 61 -7.19 16.81 3.27
CA PRO A 61 -6.87 15.79 4.26
C PRO A 61 -7.58 16.08 5.58
N ALA A 62 -7.97 15.03 6.30
CA ALA A 62 -8.60 15.19 7.60
C ALA A 62 -7.77 16.13 8.50
N PRO A 63 -8.40 17.13 9.15
CA PRO A 63 -7.66 18.22 9.77
C PRO A 63 -6.94 17.78 11.06
N VAL A 64 -5.60 17.87 11.15
CA VAL A 64 -4.90 17.95 12.46
C VAL A 64 -3.52 18.66 12.43
N PHE A 65 -3.52 19.97 12.71
CA PHE A 65 -2.74 20.60 13.80
C PHE A 65 -3.35 21.98 14.06
N ARG A 66 -3.71 22.25 15.32
CA ARG A 66 -4.08 23.59 15.81
C ARG A 66 -2.90 24.11 16.63
N PRO A 67 -2.48 25.37 16.44
CA PRO A 67 -1.28 25.94 17.08
C PRO A 67 -1.33 25.89 18.60
#